data_AF-B5GVR5-F1
#
_entry.id   AF-B5GVR5-F1
#
_cell.length_a   1.000
_cell.length_b   1.000
_cell.length_c   1.000
_cell.angle_alpha   90.00
_cell.angle_beta   90.00
_cell.angle_gamma   90.00
#
_symmetry.space_group_name_H-M   'P 1'
#
loop_
_entity.id
_entity.type
_entity.pdbx_description
1 polymer ?
#
loop_
_entity_poly.entity_id
_entity_poly.type
_entity_poly.pdbx_seq_one_letter_code
_entity_poly.pdbx_strand_id
1 'polypeptide(L)'
;MEDANWAGAVGTAREASGFGGEAVVRTVAAVRAAVRPERRAEFDRELGAVGGGGAFDVFLDHWWIQALVDAAPDEGAREAAVEFADLAVALRARGEGGPTRSAAEIEQMLAEMVS
;
A
#
# COMPACT_ATOMS: atom_id res chain seq x y z
N MET A 1 -9.38 -15.12 5.14
CA MET A 1 -8.21 -15.15 6.06
C MET A 1 -7.30 -13.94 5.81
N GLU A 2 -7.19 -13.45 4.56
CA GLU A 2 -6.49 -12.21 4.19
C GLU A 2 -7.00 -10.94 4.90
N ASP A 3 -8.33 -10.77 5.02
CA ASP A 3 -8.90 -9.56 5.66
C ASP A 3 -8.47 -9.37 7.13
N ALA A 4 -8.26 -10.48 7.85
CA ALA A 4 -7.83 -10.45 9.25
C ALA A 4 -6.36 -10.04 9.40
N ASN A 5 -5.52 -10.41 8.42
CA ASN A 5 -4.11 -10.00 8.40
C ASN A 5 -3.99 -8.50 8.10
N TRP A 6 -4.77 -8.00 7.14
CA TRP A 6 -4.76 -6.57 6.80
C TRP A 6 -5.27 -5.68 7.94
N ALA A 7 -6.41 -6.02 8.55
CA ALA A 7 -6.95 -5.25 9.68
C ALA A 7 -5.99 -5.21 10.87
N GLY A 8 -5.29 -6.32 11.15
CA GLY A 8 -4.22 -6.36 12.16
C GLY A 8 -3.04 -5.46 11.80
N ALA A 9 -2.55 -5.54 10.56
CA ALA A 9 -1.45 -4.71 10.06
C ALA A 9 -1.78 -3.20 10.14
N VAL A 10 -2.98 -2.80 9.73
CA VAL A 10 -3.47 -1.42 9.82
C VAL A 10 -3.59 -0.96 11.28
N GLY A 11 -4.11 -1.81 12.16
CA GLY A 11 -4.21 -1.52 13.60
C GLY A 11 -2.84 -1.26 14.22
N THR A 12 -1.89 -2.20 14.02
CA THR A 12 -0.53 -2.06 14.53
C THR A 12 0.20 -0.87 13.91
N ALA A 13 0.04 -0.60 12.61
CA ALA A 13 0.65 0.56 11.96
C ALA A 13 0.13 1.88 12.55
N ARG A 14 -1.18 1.97 12.83
CA ARG A 14 -1.79 3.15 13.44
C ARG A 14 -1.26 3.38 14.86
N GLU A 15 -1.18 2.32 15.66
CA GLU A 15 -0.64 2.41 17.03
C GLU A 15 0.83 2.86 17.04
N ALA A 16 1.65 2.34 16.13
CA ALA A 16 3.08 2.62 16.07
C ALA A 16 3.42 4.00 15.48
N SER A 17 2.66 4.47 14.48
CA SER A 17 2.87 5.77 13.83
C SER A 17 2.15 6.93 14.54
N GLY A 18 1.13 6.65 15.35
CA GLY A 18 0.25 7.68 15.92
C GLY A 18 -0.71 8.31 14.91
N PHE A 19 -0.95 7.66 13.77
CA PHE A 19 -1.77 8.20 12.69
C PHE A 19 -3.24 8.46 13.11
N GLY A 20 -3.59 9.73 13.19
CA GLY A 20 -4.94 10.19 13.59
C GLY A 20 -5.93 10.38 12.44
N GLY A 21 -5.53 10.19 11.18
CA GLY A 21 -6.39 10.35 10.01
C GLY A 21 -7.38 9.21 9.83
N GLU A 22 -8.43 9.43 9.03
CA GLU A 22 -9.37 8.37 8.67
C GLU A 22 -8.70 7.34 7.75
N ALA A 23 -8.78 6.06 8.11
CA ALA A 23 -8.22 5.01 7.28
C ALA A 23 -9.24 4.63 6.20
N VAL A 24 -8.83 4.72 4.94
CA VAL A 24 -9.63 4.25 3.82
C VAL A 24 -9.72 2.73 3.87
N VAL A 25 -10.89 2.14 3.64
CA VAL A 25 -11.01 0.68 3.53
C VAL A 25 -10.28 0.22 2.27
N ARG A 26 -9.41 -0.79 2.36
CA ARG A 26 -8.62 -1.31 1.24
C ARG A 26 -9.46 -2.19 0.30
N THR A 27 -10.43 -1.57 -0.38
CA THR A 27 -11.21 -2.18 -1.46
C THR A 27 -11.21 -1.26 -2.68
N VAL A 28 -11.36 -1.82 -3.88
CA VAL A 28 -11.43 -1.03 -5.13
C VAL A 28 -12.47 0.09 -5.03
N ALA A 29 -13.66 -0.22 -4.51
CA ALA A 29 -14.75 0.76 -4.40
C ALA A 29 -14.42 1.90 -3.43
N ALA A 30 -13.92 1.58 -2.23
CA ALA A 30 -13.59 2.58 -1.22
C ALA A 30 -12.38 3.44 -1.62
N VAL A 31 -11.33 2.81 -2.17
CA VAL A 31 -10.15 3.51 -2.67
C VAL A 31 -10.55 4.45 -3.82
N ARG A 32 -11.28 3.96 -4.83
CA ARG A 32 -11.75 4.80 -5.95
C ARG A 32 -12.60 5.98 -5.49
N ALA A 33 -13.41 5.81 -4.43
CA ALA A 33 -14.21 6.88 -3.87
C ALA A 33 -13.36 7.95 -3.18
N ALA A 34 -12.31 7.54 -2.46
CA ALA A 34 -11.43 8.39 -1.69
C ALA A 34 -10.36 9.12 -2.52
N VAL A 35 -9.91 8.53 -3.64
CA VAL A 35 -8.97 9.17 -4.57
C VAL A 35 -9.58 10.44 -5.18
N ARG A 36 -8.74 11.47 -5.35
CA ARG A 36 -9.14 12.76 -5.95
C ARG A 36 -9.76 12.58 -7.33
N PRO A 37 -10.79 13.36 -7.69
CA PRO A 37 -11.48 13.23 -8.98
C PRO A 37 -10.54 13.22 -10.20
N GLU A 38 -9.47 14.00 -10.16
CA GLU A 38 -8.51 14.16 -11.25
C GLU A 38 -7.69 12.89 -11.52
N ARG A 39 -7.53 12.01 -10.52
CA ARG A 39 -6.78 10.75 -10.62
C ARG A 39 -7.67 9.56 -10.93
N ARG A 40 -9.00 9.69 -10.86
CA ARG A 40 -9.93 8.55 -11.08
C ARG A 40 -9.80 7.92 -12.45
N ALA A 41 -9.52 8.71 -13.48
CA ALA A 41 -9.30 8.18 -14.83
C ALA A 41 -8.04 7.31 -14.91
N GLU A 42 -6.99 7.68 -14.17
CA GLU A 42 -5.75 6.92 -14.08
C GLU A 42 -5.96 5.62 -13.29
N PHE A 43 -6.66 5.70 -12.15
CA PHE A 43 -7.09 4.54 -11.36
C PHE A 43 -7.87 3.54 -12.22
N ASP A 44 -8.89 4.00 -12.93
CA ASP A 44 -9.76 3.13 -13.75
C ASP A 44 -8.98 2.50 -14.92
N ARG A 45 -8.04 3.25 -15.52
CA ARG A 45 -7.14 2.75 -16.57
C ARG A 45 -6.24 1.63 -16.06
N GLU A 46 -5.61 1.81 -14.90
CA GLU A 46 -4.73 0.81 -14.30
C GLU A 46 -5.49 -0.42 -13.83
N LEU A 47 -6.68 -0.23 -13.25
CA LEU A 47 -7.57 -1.33 -12.90
C LEU A 47 -7.97 -2.17 -14.12
N GLY A 48 -8.16 -1.55 -15.28
CA GLY A 48 -8.44 -2.26 -16.53
C GLY A 48 -7.22 -2.99 -17.11
N ALA A 49 -6.01 -2.62 -16.71
CA ALA A 49 -4.75 -3.19 -17.19
C ALA A 49 -4.11 -4.19 -16.22
N VAL A 50 -4.50 -4.15 -14.94
CA VAL A 50 -3.90 -5.01 -13.91
C VAL A 50 -4.29 -6.47 -14.13
N GLY A 51 -3.30 -7.35 -14.07
CA GLY A 51 -3.53 -8.79 -14.03
C GLY A 51 -4.12 -9.24 -12.69
N GLY A 52 -4.37 -10.55 -12.56
CA GLY A 52 -4.78 -11.14 -11.28
C GLY A 52 -3.62 -11.40 -10.31
N GLY A 53 -3.96 -11.88 -9.10
CA GLY A 53 -2.98 -12.28 -8.09
C GLY A 53 -2.17 -11.11 -7.54
N GLY A 54 -0.88 -11.31 -7.27
CA GLY A 54 -0.04 -10.31 -6.60
C GLY A 54 0.08 -8.96 -7.32
N ALA A 55 -0.13 -8.90 -8.65
CA ALA A 55 -0.20 -7.63 -9.37
C ALA A 55 -1.40 -6.77 -8.93
N PHE A 56 -2.53 -7.41 -8.62
CA PHE A 56 -3.72 -6.74 -8.09
C PHE A 56 -3.48 -6.21 -6.67
N ASP A 57 -2.73 -6.92 -5.84
CA ASP A 57 -2.36 -6.45 -4.50
C ASP A 57 -1.46 -5.23 -4.54
N VAL A 58 -0.45 -5.23 -5.41
CA VAL A 58 0.44 -4.06 -5.60
C VAL A 58 -0.35 -2.86 -6.11
N PHE A 59 -1.26 -3.07 -7.07
CA PHE A 59 -2.18 -2.03 -7.54
C PHE A 59 -3.01 -1.45 -6.38
N LEU A 60 -3.59 -2.32 -5.55
CA LEU A 60 -4.47 -1.89 -4.48
C LEU A 60 -3.69 -1.20 -3.34
N ASP A 61 -2.46 -1.63 -3.04
CA ASP A 61 -1.57 -0.95 -2.10
C ASP A 61 -1.20 0.46 -2.60
N HIS A 62 -0.76 0.58 -3.86
CA HIS A 62 -0.38 1.85 -4.46
C HIS A 62 -1.51 2.88 -4.37
N TRP A 63 -2.71 2.51 -4.82
CA TRP A 63 -3.83 3.43 -4.84
C TRP A 63 -4.43 3.70 -3.45
N TRP A 64 -4.32 2.77 -2.52
CA TRP A 64 -4.68 3.01 -1.12
C TRP A 64 -3.76 4.05 -0.47
N ILE A 65 -2.45 3.97 -0.70
CA ILE A 65 -1.50 5.01 -0.26
C ILE A 65 -1.88 6.36 -0.88
N GLN A 66 -2.14 6.40 -2.20
CA GLN A 66 -2.52 7.63 -2.88
C GLN A 66 -3.81 8.23 -2.32
N ALA A 67 -4.80 7.41 -1.96
CA ALA A 67 -6.04 7.87 -1.35
C ALA A 67 -5.83 8.52 0.03
N LEU A 68 -4.93 7.97 0.85
CA LEU A 68 -4.58 8.54 2.15
C LEU A 68 -3.86 9.90 2.00
N VAL A 69 -2.90 9.96 1.06
CA VAL A 69 -2.17 11.19 0.73
C VAL A 69 -3.12 12.25 0.19
N ASP A 70 -4.05 11.86 -0.68
CA ASP A 70 -5.04 12.78 -1.27
C ASP A 70 -5.98 13.39 -0.22
N ALA A 71 -6.29 12.65 0.85
CA ALA A 71 -7.13 13.05 1.97
C ALA A 71 -6.40 13.91 3.02
N ALA A 72 -5.07 13.98 2.97
CA ALA A 72 -4.29 14.79 3.90
C ALA A 72 -4.54 16.31 3.68
N PRO A 73 -4.86 17.08 4.74
CA PRO A 73 -5.14 18.51 4.63
C PRO A 73 -3.90 19.38 4.41
N ASP A 74 -2.72 18.89 4.80
CA ASP A 74 -1.44 19.61 4.70
C ASP A 74 -0.26 18.63 4.54
N GLU A 75 0.95 19.17 4.37
CA GLU A 75 2.15 18.38 4.12
C GLU A 75 2.55 17.52 5.33
N GLY A 76 2.32 17.98 6.56
CA GLY A 76 2.63 17.19 7.75
C GLY A 76 1.69 15.99 7.91
N ALA A 77 0.40 16.20 7.65
CA ALA A 77 -0.57 15.11 7.60
C ALA A 77 -0.30 14.14 6.44
N ARG A 78 0.25 14.65 5.33
CA ARG A 78 0.64 13.83 4.17
C ARG A 78 1.84 12.95 4.50
N GLU A 79 2.86 13.49 5.16
CA GLU A 79 4.02 12.73 5.63
C GLU A 79 3.57 11.63 6.60
N ALA A 80 2.74 11.97 7.60
CA ALA A 80 2.18 10.99 8.54
C ALA A 80 1.33 9.90 7.83
N ALA A 81 0.59 10.28 6.78
CA ALA A 81 -0.17 9.32 5.98
C ALA A 81 0.73 8.35 5.21
N VAL A 82 1.86 8.82 4.66
CA VAL A 82 2.85 7.98 3.97
C VAL A 82 3.52 7.02 4.95
N GLU A 83 4.01 7.52 6.09
CA GLU A 83 4.65 6.67 7.11
C GLU A 83 3.73 5.57 7.63
N PHE A 84 2.48 5.93 7.92
CA PHE A 84 1.44 4.97 8.31
C PHE A 84 1.20 3.93 7.23
N ALA A 85 1.09 4.35 5.98
CA ALA A 85 0.75 3.47 4.88
C ALA A 85 1.88 2.50 4.55
N ASP A 86 3.12 2.99 4.52
CA ASP A 86 4.32 2.17 4.32
C ASP A 86 4.45 1.10 5.41
N LEU A 87 4.22 1.49 6.68
CA LEU A 87 4.26 0.56 7.80
C LEU A 87 3.15 -0.51 7.71
N ALA A 88 1.92 -0.13 7.34
CA ALA A 88 0.82 -1.07 7.17
C ALA A 88 1.10 -2.10 6.07
N VAL A 89 1.63 -1.66 4.93
CA VAL A 89 2.03 -2.56 3.82
C VAL A 89 3.18 -3.47 4.24
N ALA A 90 4.20 -2.94 4.93
CA ALA A 90 5.32 -3.74 5.41
C ALA A 90 4.89 -4.82 6.42
N LEU A 91 3.98 -4.49 7.35
CA LEU A 91 3.42 -5.44 8.31
C LEU A 91 2.60 -6.53 7.63
N ARG A 92 1.78 -6.18 6.62
CA ARG A 92 1.03 -7.14 5.80
C ARG A 92 1.98 -8.10 5.09
N ALA A 93 2.97 -7.57 4.37
CA ALA A 93 3.94 -8.36 3.61
C ALA A 93 4.73 -9.33 4.51
N ARG A 94 5.09 -8.89 5.72
CA ARG A 94 5.71 -9.74 6.74
C ARG A 94 4.79 -10.87 7.22
N GLY A 95 3.50 -10.57 7.42
CA GLY A 95 2.50 -11.54 7.88
C GLY A 95 2.16 -12.62 6.83
N GLU A 96 2.26 -12.29 5.55
CA GLU A 96 2.00 -13.21 4.43
C GLU A 96 3.19 -14.15 4.13
N GLY A 97 4.29 -14.02 4.89
CA GLY A 97 5.54 -14.72 4.56
C GLY A 97 6.11 -14.26 3.22
N GLY A 98 5.84 -13.00 2.84
CA GLY A 98 6.38 -12.39 1.64
C GLY A 98 7.89 -12.59 1.58
N PRO A 99 8.49 -12.63 0.38
CA PRO A 99 9.90 -12.95 0.23
C PRO A 99 10.73 -11.88 0.95
N THR A 100 11.11 -12.16 2.20
CA THR A 100 12.33 -11.60 2.78
C THR A 100 13.46 -12.20 1.96
N ARG A 101 13.73 -11.59 0.80
CA ARG A 101 14.99 -11.77 0.11
C ARG A 101 16.04 -11.39 1.13
N SER A 102 16.81 -12.37 1.59
CA SER A 102 18.00 -12.12 2.36
C SER A 102 18.91 -11.17 1.59
N ALA A 103 19.80 -10.45 2.29
CA ALA A 103 20.77 -9.59 1.63
C ALA A 103 21.54 -10.34 0.51
N ALA A 104 21.80 -11.64 0.72
CA ALA A 104 22.43 -12.51 -0.26
C ALA A 104 21.60 -12.71 -1.55
N GLU A 105 20.27 -12.83 -1.44
CA GLU A 105 19.39 -12.98 -2.61
C GLU A 105 19.24 -11.66 -3.37
N ILE A 106 19.35 -10.52 -2.68
CA ILE A 106 19.37 -9.19 -3.31
C ILE A 106 20.69 -9.00 -4.08
N GLU A 107 21.82 -9.34 -3.46
CA GLU A 107 23.14 -9.27 -4.11
C GLU A 107 23.21 -10.17 -5.35
N GLN A 108 22.61 -11.36 -5.29
CA GLN A 108 22.59 -12.30 -6.41
C GLN A 108 21.76 -11.78 -7.61
N MET A 109 20.60 -11.17 -7.36
CA MET A 109 19.80 -10.53 -8.42
C MET A 109 20.53 -9.35 -9.07
N LEU A 110 21.25 -8.55 -8.26
CA LEU A 110 22.05 -7.44 -8.77
C LEU A 110 23.22 -7.92 -9.64
N ALA A 111 23.86 -9.04 -9.27
CA ALA A 111 24.91 -9.66 -10.06
C ALA A 111 24.41 -10.22 -11.40
N GLU A 112 23.19 -10.80 -11.41
CA GLU A 112 22.56 -11.34 -12.63
C GLU A 112 22.08 -10.25 -13.60
N MET A 113 21.77 -9.04 -13.14
CA MET A 113 21.39 -7.91 -14.00
C MET A 113 22.58 -7.22 -14.70
N VAL A 114 23.80 -7.46 -14.24
CA VAL A 114 25.03 -6.81 -14.74
C VAL A 114 25.89 -7.79 -15.58
N SER A 115 25.47 -9.06 -15.69
CA SER A 115 26.05 -10.06 -16.60
C SER A 115 25.27 -10.16 -17.90
#